data_AF-A0A316HW12-F1
#
_entry.id   AF-A0A316HW12-F1
#
_cell.length_a   1.000
_cell.length_b   1.000
_cell.length_c   1.000
_cell.angle_alpha   90.00
_cell.angle_beta   90.00
_cell.angle_gamma   90.00
#
_symmetry.space_group_name_H-M   'P 1'
#
loop_
_entity.id
_entity.type
_entity.pdbx_description
1 polymer ?
#
loop_
_entity_poly.entity_id
_entity_poly.type
_entity_poly.pdbx_seq_one_letter_code
_entity_poly.pdbx_strand_id
1 'polypeptide(L)'
;MRLYVGRSGGPQVDVSVPFRELLQVMPVTLPVVPELRPWIVLPGGIALYAQAEPAVLLTSTHGQWLIPVHDGDLVTDLIRRRQALWLQGNL
;
A
#
# COMPACT_ATOMS: atom_id res chain seq x y z
N MET A 1 -7.86 -3.30 39.71
CA MET A 1 -6.62 -3.50 38.94
C MET A 1 -7.01 -3.52 37.46
N ARG A 2 -6.67 -2.48 36.70
CA ARG A 2 -7.15 -2.25 35.32
C ARG A 2 -6.12 -2.86 34.37
N LEU A 3 -6.45 -4.00 33.76
CA LEU A 3 -5.58 -4.66 32.78
C LEU A 3 -5.68 -3.90 31.45
N TYR A 4 -4.60 -3.19 31.09
CA TYR A 4 -4.41 -2.68 29.74
C TYR A 4 -4.16 -3.89 28.82
N VAL A 5 -5.17 -4.27 28.04
CA VAL A 5 -5.01 -5.22 26.94
C VAL A 5 -4.29 -4.48 25.83
N GLY A 6 -2.98 -4.67 25.73
CA GLY A 6 -2.22 -4.22 24.58
C GLY A 6 -2.81 -4.86 23.32
N ARG A 7 -3.26 -4.03 22.37
CA ARG A 7 -3.55 -4.48 21.00
C ARG A 7 -2.23 -4.96 20.41
N SER A 8 -1.98 -6.27 20.43
CA SER A 8 -0.97 -6.87 19.56
C SER A 8 -1.42 -6.59 18.13
N GLY A 9 -0.81 -5.59 17.49
CA GLY A 9 -0.96 -5.33 16.07
C GLY A 9 -0.69 -6.64 15.33
N GLY A 10 -1.55 -6.99 14.38
CA GLY A 10 -1.36 -8.18 13.57
C GLY A 10 -0.01 -8.19 12.84
N PRO A 11 0.29 -9.24 12.08
CA PRO A 11 1.53 -9.34 11.32
C PRO A 11 1.81 -8.06 10.52
N GLN A 12 2.85 -7.34 10.90
CA GLN A 12 3.32 -6.15 10.20
C GLN A 12 4.27 -6.60 9.10
N VAL A 13 4.04 -6.13 7.89
CA VAL A 13 4.93 -6.36 6.75
C VAL A 13 5.53 -5.00 6.39
N ASP A 14 6.82 -4.85 6.63
CA ASP A 14 7.57 -3.66 6.22
C ASP A 14 8.19 -3.90 4.85
N VAL A 15 7.77 -3.11 3.86
CA VAL A 15 8.33 -3.15 2.50
C VAL A 15 8.99 -1.81 2.20
N SER A 16 10.28 -1.85 1.88
CA SER A 16 11.01 -0.68 1.40
C SER A 16 11.22 -0.77 -0.10
N VAL A 17 10.70 0.21 -0.86
CA VAL A 17 10.92 0.32 -2.31
C VAL A 17 11.72 1.59 -2.60
N PRO A 18 13.00 1.48 -3.00
CA PRO A 18 13.80 2.63 -3.42
C PRO A 18 13.18 3.35 -4.62
N PHE A 19 13.27 4.69 -4.65
CA PHE A 19 12.71 5.49 -5.75
C PHE A 19 13.26 5.14 -7.14
N ARG A 20 14.51 4.68 -7.23
CA ARG A 20 15.13 4.22 -8.48
C ARG A 20 14.55 2.91 -9.02
N GLU A 21 13.94 2.11 -8.14
CA GLU A 21 13.35 0.81 -8.48
C GLU A 21 11.84 0.93 -8.72
N LEU A 22 11.25 2.09 -8.41
CA LEU A 22 9.84 2.39 -8.61
C LEU A 22 9.56 2.76 -10.08
N LEU A 23 8.90 1.85 -10.78
CA LEU A 23 8.61 1.94 -12.21
C LEU A 23 7.30 2.68 -12.49
N GLN A 24 6.28 2.44 -11.65
CA GLN A 24 4.96 3.02 -11.85
C GLN A 24 4.25 3.25 -10.50
N VAL A 25 3.53 4.37 -10.43
CA VAL A 25 2.59 4.72 -9.37
C VAL A 25 1.31 5.18 -10.03
N MET A 26 0.21 4.47 -9.79
CA MET A 26 -1.06 4.75 -10.45
C MET A 26 -2.22 4.68 -9.46
N PRO A 27 -3.11 5.69 -9.43
CA PRO A 27 -4.35 5.59 -8.68
C PRO A 27 -5.25 4.55 -9.36
N VAL A 28 -5.85 3.69 -8.57
CA VAL A 28 -6.81 2.69 -9.02
C VAL A 28 -7.98 2.66 -8.05
N THR A 29 -9.16 2.26 -8.52
CA THR A 29 -10.29 1.98 -7.64
C THR A 29 -10.43 0.48 -7.49
N LEU A 30 -10.48 0.00 -6.24
CA LEU A 30 -10.78 -1.41 -6.00
C LEU A 30 -12.23 -1.72 -6.43
N PRO A 31 -12.48 -2.84 -7.14
CA PRO A 31 -13.82 -3.15 -7.66
C PRO A 31 -14.85 -3.37 -6.54
N VAL A 32 -16.09 -2.91 -6.79
CA VAL A 32 -17.17 -2.77 -5.79
C VAL A 32 -17.96 -4.05 -5.46
N VAL A 33 -17.94 -5.11 -6.28
CA VAL A 33 -18.98 -6.18 -6.18
C VAL A 33 -18.46 -7.54 -6.68
N PRO A 34 -18.92 -8.69 -6.16
CA PRO A 34 -18.97 -9.15 -4.77
C PRO A 34 -18.13 -10.44 -4.66
N GLU A 35 -16.91 -10.37 -4.15
CA GLU A 35 -16.26 -11.51 -3.51
C GLU A 35 -15.00 -10.91 -2.90
N LEU A 36 -15.00 -10.83 -1.58
CA LEU A 36 -13.85 -10.52 -0.74
C LEU A 36 -12.62 -11.26 -1.31
N ARG A 37 -11.84 -10.60 -2.17
CA ARG A 37 -10.57 -11.17 -2.65
C ARG A 37 -9.52 -10.87 -1.60
N PRO A 38 -8.76 -11.89 -1.15
CA PRO A 38 -7.70 -11.68 -0.18
C PRO A 38 -6.70 -10.67 -0.75
N TRP A 39 -6.64 -9.49 -0.15
CA TRP A 39 -5.69 -8.42 -0.47
C TRP A 39 -4.27 -8.85 -0.11
N ILE A 40 -4.10 -9.51 1.03
CA ILE A 40 -2.88 -10.20 1.42
C ILE A 40 -3.26 -11.45 2.23
N VAL A 41 -2.50 -12.53 2.04
CA VAL A 41 -2.59 -13.74 2.88
C VAL A 41 -1.37 -13.76 3.78
N LEU A 42 -1.61 -13.67 5.09
CA LEU A 42 -0.55 -13.68 6.11
C LEU A 42 -0.09 -15.13 6.39
N PRO A 43 1.12 -15.33 6.93
CA PRO A 43 1.56 -16.64 7.42
C PRO A 43 0.51 -17.23 8.37
N GLY A 44 0.04 -18.46 8.08
CA GLY A 44 -1.08 -19.08 8.80
C GLY A 44 -2.43 -19.04 8.07
N GLY A 45 -2.49 -18.50 6.84
CA GLY A 45 -3.68 -18.59 5.98
C GLY A 45 -4.74 -17.51 6.23
N ILE A 46 -4.40 -16.48 7.01
CA ILE A 46 -5.32 -15.38 7.30
C ILE A 46 -5.38 -14.44 6.09
N ALA A 47 -6.56 -14.36 5.47
CA ALA A 47 -6.86 -13.42 4.40
C ALA A 47 -7.27 -12.05 4.97
N LEU A 48 -6.57 -10.99 4.61
CA LEU A 48 -7.06 -9.62 4.80
C LEU A 48 -7.87 -9.20 3.58
N TYR A 49 -9.01 -8.56 3.83
CA TYR A 49 -9.90 -8.07 2.77
C TYR A 49 -9.96 -6.56 2.82
N ALA A 50 -9.93 -5.91 1.66
CA ALA A 50 -10.12 -4.47 1.52
C ALA A 50 -11.50 -4.20 0.89
N GLN A 51 -12.18 -3.16 1.38
CA GLN A 51 -13.38 -2.63 0.73
C GLN A 51 -13.00 -1.97 -0.60
N ALA A 52 -14.01 -1.72 -1.42
CA ALA A 52 -13.87 -1.00 -2.68
C ALA A 52 -13.59 0.48 -2.42
N GLU A 53 -12.32 0.75 -2.21
CA GLU A 53 -11.79 2.06 -1.86
C GLU A 53 -10.78 2.49 -2.93
N PRO A 54 -10.46 3.79 -3.01
CA PRO A 54 -9.29 4.25 -3.73
C PRO A 54 -8.05 3.47 -3.26
N ALA A 55 -7.15 3.21 -4.20
CA ALA A 55 -5.92 2.52 -3.92
C ALA A 55 -4.82 3.06 -4.84
N VAL A 56 -3.58 2.77 -4.47
CA VAL A 56 -2.43 3.05 -5.32
C VAL A 56 -1.80 1.72 -5.71
N LEU A 57 -1.67 1.50 -7.01
CA LEU A 57 -0.87 0.43 -7.57
C LEU A 57 0.57 0.93 -7.70
N LEU A 58 1.47 0.32 -6.94
CA LEU A 58 2.91 0.50 -7.02
C LEU A 58 3.52 -0.67 -7.79
N THR A 59 4.26 -0.37 -8.84
CA THR A 59 5.08 -1.37 -9.55
C THR A 59 6.54 -1.04 -9.37
N SER A 60 7.32 -2.00 -8.91
CA SER A 60 8.78 -1.92 -8.89
C SER A 60 9.40 -3.11 -9.63
N THR A 61 10.73 -3.11 -9.73
CA THR A 61 11.51 -4.25 -10.22
C THR A 61 11.32 -5.52 -9.39
N HIS A 62 10.88 -5.41 -8.14
CA HIS A 62 10.72 -6.52 -7.20
C HIS A 62 9.29 -7.05 -7.11
N GLY A 63 8.32 -6.38 -7.73
CA GLY A 63 6.94 -6.82 -7.73
C GLY A 63 5.93 -5.69 -7.82
N GLN A 64 4.69 -6.04 -7.55
CA GLN A 64 3.57 -5.12 -7.52
C GLN A 64 2.89 -5.14 -6.16
N TRP A 65 2.55 -3.96 -5.65
CA TRP A 65 1.78 -3.79 -4.43
C TRP A 65 0.58 -2.91 -4.71
N LEU A 66 -0.55 -3.30 -4.14
CA LEU A 66 -1.74 -2.49 -4.15
C LEU A 66 -1.97 -2.00 -2.72
N ILE A 67 -2.13 -0.68 -2.54
CA ILE A 67 -2.24 -0.06 -1.22
C ILE A 67 -3.56 0.72 -1.16
N PRO A 68 -4.57 0.26 -0.38
CA PRO A 68 -5.79 1.01 -0.13
C PRO A 68 -5.46 2.32 0.57
N VAL A 69 -6.05 3.41 0.07
CA VAL A 69 -5.89 4.77 0.59
C VAL A 69 -7.21 5.51 0.47
N HIS A 70 -7.39 6.60 1.22
CA HIS A 70 -8.61 7.41 1.09
C HIS A 70 -8.62 8.29 -0.16
N ASP A 71 -7.45 8.65 -0.68
CA ASP A 71 -7.30 9.51 -1.86
C ASP A 71 -6.10 9.01 -2.69
N GLY A 72 -6.40 8.28 -3.77
CA GLY A 72 -5.40 7.68 -4.64
C GLY A 72 -4.61 8.70 -5.45
N ASP A 73 -5.25 9.79 -5.85
CA ASP A 73 -4.66 10.84 -6.67
C ASP A 73 -3.65 11.64 -5.84
N LEU A 74 -4.07 12.09 -4.65
CA LEU A 74 -3.20 12.81 -3.72
C LEU A 74 -1.93 12.02 -3.36
N VAL A 75 -2.09 10.74 -3.04
CA VAL A 75 -0.95 9.88 -2.68
C VAL A 75 -0.05 9.65 -3.89
N THR A 76 -0.63 9.41 -5.08
CA THR A 76 0.16 9.25 -6.31
C THR A 76 0.99 10.50 -6.60
N ASP A 77 0.38 11.69 -6.51
CA ASP A 77 1.05 12.96 -6.75
C ASP A 77 2.17 13.21 -5.74
N LEU A 78 1.93 12.91 -4.47
CA LEU A 78 2.95 13.03 -3.41
C LEU A 78 4.16 12.14 -3.71
N ILE A 79 3.95 10.88 -4.09
CA ILE A 79 5.03 9.94 -4.39
C ILE A 79 5.81 10.41 -5.63
N ARG A 80 5.11 10.77 -6.71
CA ARG A 80 5.74 11.25 -7.95
C ARG A 80 6.56 12.52 -7.71
N ARG A 81 6.03 13.46 -6.92
CA ARG A 81 6.76 14.69 -6.56
C ARG A 81 8.03 14.39 -5.78
N ARG A 82 7.96 13.48 -4.79
CA ARG A 82 9.15 13.07 -4.02
C ARG A 82 10.17 12.33 -4.89
N GLN A 83 9.72 11.45 -5.77
CA GLN A 83 10.61 10.75 -6.72
C GLN A 83 11.33 11.75 -7.63
N ALA A 84 10.62 12.75 -8.16
CA ALA A 84 11.22 13.79 -8.99
C ALA A 84 12.28 14.61 -8.24
N LEU A 85 12.00 15.03 -7.00
CA LEU A 85 12.96 15.73 -6.15
C LEU A 85 14.19 14.85 -5.85
N TRP A 86 13.99 13.57 -5.58
CA TRP A 86 15.08 12.61 -5.36
C TRP A 86 16.00 12.50 -6.58
N LEU A 87 15.41 12.33 -7.77
CA LEU A 87 16.15 12.20 -9.03
C LEU A 87 16.93 13.47 -9.39
N GLN A 88 16.47 14.63 -8.92
CA GLN A 88 17.16 15.90 -9.09
C GLN A 88 18.25 16.15 -8.02
N GLY A 89 18.38 15.28 -7.01
CA GLY A 89 19.31 15.46 -5.89
C GLY A 89 18.85 16.51 -4.87
N ASN A 90 17.54 16.83 -4.84
CA ASN A 90 16.94 17.92 -4.06
C ASN A 90 16.09 17.42 -2.87
N LEU A 91 16.45 16.29 -2.28
CA LEU A 91 15.78 15.73 -1.09
C LEU A 91 16.65 15.83 0.16
#